data_AF-A0A166HCU3-F1
#
_entry.id   AF-A0A166HCU3-F1
#
_cell.length_a   1.000
_cell.length_b   1.000
_cell.length_c   1.000
_cell.angle_alpha   90.00
_cell.angle_beta   90.00
_cell.angle_gamma   90.00
#
_symmetry.space_group_name_H-M   'P 1'
#
loop_
_entity.id
_entity.type
_entity.pdbx_description
1 polymer ?
#
loop_
_entity_poly.entity_id
_entity_poly.type
_entity_poly.pdbx_seq_one_letter_code
_entity_poly.pdbx_strand_id
1 'polypeptide(L)'
;MLFSRRQLLITAIGSAPVILAGTAPDPASASAPPALAATIEPGEVTTLQFPSADFSVRRSVAYSLSEHVRLSRPGAIRVVVRYDSRLFAAADGAVVAHGDHYEFCPTDVSEQRPPAQSTVSYAVPDLSDGDSAPLLCVGVPLTVRVAYPAENIDAPLPIQVTILDEAGAELASVEWAAAESPAGAPAWGVELAATWASIGDTAIPGSSYRYPRSIRCTSVGPAAIPAGSVLTLDLDARMVAACSVTGVTPVPAQLQVDAASGRPAVRVPWDSSALDVAEAATDQRRTLSVTLNRAVEAGASIDVAVSASSPDPVPAVSSIVYASASFSGPDGARATGMSDLTDLTGSGSPQVGGVTAGTV
;
A
#
# COMPACT_ATOMS: atom_id res chain seq x y z
N MET A 1 -10.54 0.97 -49.60
CA MET A 1 -9.59 0.11 -50.34
C MET A 1 -9.90 -1.34 -50.02
N LEU A 2 -10.05 -2.14 -51.09
CA LEU A 2 -9.87 -3.60 -51.19
C LEU A 2 -10.90 -4.54 -50.50
N PHE A 3 -11.94 -4.82 -51.29
CA PHE A 3 -12.58 -6.11 -51.61
C PHE A 3 -13.54 -6.86 -50.68
N SER A 4 -14.65 -7.20 -51.34
CA SER A 4 -15.76 -8.10 -51.03
C SER A 4 -15.50 -9.52 -51.60
N ARG A 5 -16.36 -10.48 -51.19
CA ARG A 5 -16.73 -11.76 -51.83
C ARG A 5 -15.78 -12.96 -51.75
N ARG A 6 -16.30 -14.07 -51.20
CA ARG A 6 -16.71 -15.31 -51.95
C ARG A 6 -17.40 -16.32 -51.00
N GLN A 7 -18.67 -16.65 -51.27
CA GLN A 7 -19.17 -17.91 -51.88
C GLN A 7 -19.24 -19.10 -50.87
N LEU A 8 -20.41 -19.51 -50.36
CA LEU A 8 -21.53 -20.24 -51.00
C LEU A 8 -21.23 -21.72 -51.23
N LEU A 9 -21.91 -22.62 -50.50
CA LEU A 9 -22.43 -23.87 -51.07
C LEU A 9 -23.69 -24.37 -50.34
N ILE A 10 -24.80 -24.30 -51.06
CA ILE A 10 -26.03 -25.04 -50.82
C ILE A 10 -25.87 -26.41 -51.48
N THR A 11 -26.29 -27.49 -50.83
CA THR A 11 -26.78 -28.67 -51.56
C THR A 11 -27.91 -29.31 -50.76
N ALA A 12 -29.12 -29.22 -51.30
CA ALA A 12 -30.26 -30.04 -50.93
C ALA A 12 -30.26 -31.29 -51.81
N ILE A 13 -30.47 -32.46 -51.22
CA ILE A 13 -31.06 -33.62 -51.89
C ILE A 13 -32.11 -34.18 -50.93
N GLY A 14 -33.37 -34.09 -51.33
CA GLY A 14 -34.49 -34.71 -50.63
C GLY A 14 -34.60 -36.19 -50.96
N SER A 15 -35.21 -36.94 -50.04
CA SER A 15 -36.09 -38.10 -50.28
C SER A 15 -36.56 -38.64 -48.92
N ALA A 16 -37.87 -38.61 -48.66
CA ALA A 16 -38.54 -39.49 -47.70
C ALA A 16 -39.08 -40.72 -48.47
N PRO A 17 -39.69 -41.76 -47.86
CA PRO A 17 -39.81 -42.12 -46.43
C PRO A 17 -39.50 -43.62 -46.16
N VAL A 18 -39.25 -44.03 -44.91
CA VAL A 18 -39.61 -45.39 -44.41
C VAL A 18 -39.96 -45.28 -42.93
N ILE A 19 -41.21 -45.61 -42.58
CA ILE A 19 -41.63 -45.91 -41.21
C ILE A 19 -41.20 -47.35 -40.93
N LEU A 20 -40.28 -47.51 -39.98
CA LEU A 20 -39.99 -48.78 -39.34
C LEU A 20 -40.28 -48.62 -37.85
N ALA A 21 -41.31 -49.32 -37.38
CA ALA A 21 -41.56 -49.52 -35.97
C ALA A 21 -40.35 -50.24 -35.37
N GLY A 22 -39.63 -49.56 -34.49
CA GLY A 22 -38.48 -50.07 -33.75
C GLY A 22 -38.63 -49.71 -32.28
N THR A 23 -38.46 -50.72 -31.44
CA THR A 23 -38.50 -50.72 -29.98
C THR A 23 -37.98 -49.44 -29.30
N ALA A 24 -38.69 -49.00 -28.27
CA ALA A 24 -38.27 -47.91 -27.40
C ALA A 24 -36.80 -48.07 -26.97
N PRO A 25 -35.93 -47.07 -27.21
CA PRO A 25 -34.61 -47.08 -26.61
C PRO A 25 -34.77 -46.91 -25.10
N ASP A 26 -34.03 -47.72 -24.34
CA ASP A 26 -33.73 -47.48 -22.92
C ASP A 26 -33.47 -45.99 -22.68
N PRO A 27 -33.84 -45.44 -21.50
CA PRO A 27 -33.40 -44.09 -21.15
C PRO A 27 -31.88 -44.07 -21.20
N ALA A 28 -31.35 -43.47 -22.26
CA ALA A 28 -29.93 -43.20 -22.41
C ALA A 28 -29.47 -42.59 -21.09
N SER A 29 -28.47 -43.21 -20.45
CA SER A 29 -27.70 -42.53 -19.42
C SER A 29 -27.24 -41.22 -20.03
N ALA A 30 -27.92 -40.12 -19.64
CA ALA A 30 -27.50 -38.80 -20.01
C ALA A 30 -26.06 -38.68 -19.52
N SER A 31 -25.12 -38.55 -20.46
CA SER A 31 -23.72 -38.31 -20.13
C SER A 31 -23.71 -37.16 -19.13
N ALA A 32 -23.15 -37.41 -17.95
CA ALA A 32 -23.02 -36.37 -16.94
C ALA A 32 -22.38 -35.14 -17.60
N PRO A 33 -22.87 -33.91 -17.30
CA PRO A 33 -22.27 -32.71 -17.84
C PRO A 33 -20.76 -32.72 -17.51
N PRO A 34 -19.91 -32.20 -18.41
CA PRO A 34 -18.47 -32.17 -18.18
C PRO A 34 -18.17 -31.47 -16.86
N ALA A 35 -17.16 -31.98 -16.15
CA ALA A 35 -16.68 -31.39 -14.91
C ALA A 35 -16.32 -29.91 -15.16
N LEU A 36 -16.63 -29.06 -14.18
CA LEU A 36 -16.20 -27.67 -14.23
C LEU A 36 -14.67 -27.66 -14.24
N ALA A 37 -14.07 -26.80 -15.06
CA ALA A 37 -12.63 -26.58 -15.12
C ALA A 37 -12.38 -25.08 -15.15
N ALA A 38 -11.26 -24.66 -14.57
CA ALA A 38 -10.84 -23.27 -14.56
C ALA A 38 -9.40 -23.15 -15.09
N THR A 39 -9.09 -22.01 -15.70
CA THR A 39 -7.71 -21.61 -16.00
C THR A 39 -7.47 -20.22 -15.47
N ILE A 40 -6.33 -20.03 -14.78
CA ILE A 40 -5.90 -18.73 -14.25
C ILE A 40 -4.95 -18.09 -15.26
N GLU A 41 -5.31 -16.90 -15.72
CA GLU A 41 -4.45 -16.00 -16.47
C GLU A 41 -3.95 -14.92 -15.49
N PRO A 42 -2.62 -14.71 -15.37
CA PRO A 42 -2.08 -13.74 -14.43
C PRO A 42 -2.66 -12.34 -14.66
N GLY A 43 -3.12 -11.71 -13.59
CA GLY A 43 -3.46 -10.29 -13.59
C GLY A 43 -2.22 -9.38 -13.59
N GLU A 44 -2.42 -8.14 -13.14
CA GLU A 44 -1.31 -7.19 -12.99
C GLU A 44 -0.41 -7.60 -11.82
N VAL A 45 0.80 -8.05 -12.16
CA VAL A 45 1.78 -8.50 -11.16
C VAL A 45 2.52 -7.31 -10.56
N THR A 46 2.41 -7.18 -9.25
CA THR A 46 3.20 -6.26 -8.42
C THR A 46 4.31 -7.03 -7.71
N THR A 47 5.38 -6.35 -7.30
CA THR A 47 6.46 -6.95 -6.50
C THR A 47 6.54 -6.31 -5.12
N LEU A 48 6.33 -7.11 -4.07
CA LEU A 48 6.62 -6.72 -2.70
C LEU A 48 8.09 -7.03 -2.41
N GLN A 49 8.84 -6.04 -1.93
CA GLN A 49 10.24 -6.21 -1.54
C GLN A 49 10.42 -5.96 -0.05
N PHE A 50 11.18 -6.82 0.62
CA PHE A 50 11.47 -6.74 2.04
C PHE A 50 12.82 -7.37 2.38
N PRO A 51 13.56 -6.87 3.37
CA PRO A 51 14.80 -7.50 3.79
C PRO A 51 14.52 -8.77 4.60
N SER A 52 15.53 -9.63 4.73
CA SER A 52 15.57 -10.70 5.74
C SER A 52 15.59 -10.12 7.15
N ALA A 53 15.36 -10.94 8.19
CA ALA A 53 15.30 -10.45 9.56
C ALA A 53 16.64 -9.90 10.07
N ASP A 54 17.75 -10.37 9.50
CA ASP A 54 19.11 -9.87 9.74
C ASP A 54 19.53 -8.76 8.77
N PHE A 55 18.66 -8.39 7.82
CA PHE A 55 18.87 -7.39 6.78
C PHE A 55 20.04 -7.67 5.81
N SER A 56 20.56 -8.89 5.78
CA SER A 56 21.66 -9.28 4.88
C SER A 56 21.20 -9.54 3.43
N VAL A 57 19.94 -9.92 3.25
CA VAL A 57 19.34 -10.30 1.98
C VAL A 57 18.10 -9.45 1.71
N ARG A 58 17.86 -9.14 0.43
CA ARG A 58 16.58 -8.58 -0.04
C ARG A 58 15.76 -9.69 -0.67
N ARG A 59 14.55 -9.87 -0.15
CA ARG A 59 13.54 -10.75 -0.71
C ARG A 59 12.55 -9.97 -1.57
N SER A 60 12.05 -10.63 -2.59
CA SER A 60 10.98 -10.12 -3.44
C SER A 60 9.93 -11.20 -3.67
N VAL A 61 8.67 -10.90 -3.40
CA VAL A 61 7.53 -11.75 -3.76
C VAL A 61 6.76 -11.03 -4.86
N ALA A 62 6.74 -11.60 -6.05
CA ALA A 62 5.81 -11.19 -7.08
C ALA A 62 4.42 -11.68 -6.69
N TYR A 63 3.38 -10.88 -6.84
CA TYR A 63 2.01 -11.28 -6.54
C TYR A 63 1.04 -10.44 -7.35
N SER A 64 -0.16 -10.96 -7.57
CA SER A 64 -1.24 -10.18 -8.17
C SER A 64 -2.28 -9.83 -7.13
N LEU A 65 -2.88 -8.65 -7.28
CA LEU A 65 -4.07 -8.24 -6.51
C LEU A 65 -5.38 -8.63 -7.22
N SER A 66 -5.29 -9.14 -8.44
CA SER A 66 -6.44 -9.64 -9.20
C SER A 66 -6.02 -10.78 -10.12
N GLU A 67 -6.90 -11.75 -10.34
CA GLU A 67 -6.65 -12.86 -11.27
C GLU A 67 -7.76 -12.94 -12.30
N HIS A 68 -7.39 -13.23 -13.55
CA HIS A 68 -8.36 -13.52 -14.59
C HIS A 68 -8.62 -15.03 -14.62
N VAL A 69 -9.83 -15.45 -14.25
CA VAL A 69 -10.23 -16.85 -14.17
C VAL A 69 -11.21 -17.15 -15.28
N ARG A 70 -10.80 -17.97 -16.26
CA ARG A 70 -11.71 -18.47 -17.29
C ARG A 70 -12.28 -19.81 -16.87
N LEU A 71 -13.61 -19.89 -16.78
CA LEU A 71 -14.31 -21.14 -16.51
C LEU A 71 -14.68 -21.84 -17.81
N SER A 72 -14.68 -23.18 -17.81
CA SER A 72 -15.10 -23.99 -18.96
C SER A 72 -16.61 -23.93 -19.22
N ARG A 73 -17.39 -23.49 -18.22
CA ARG A 73 -18.83 -23.26 -18.26
C ARG A 73 -19.28 -22.37 -17.08
N PRO A 74 -20.48 -21.79 -17.14
CA PRO A 74 -21.15 -21.18 -15.98
C PRO A 74 -21.13 -22.07 -14.74
N GLY A 75 -20.92 -21.44 -13.58
CA GLY A 75 -20.93 -22.10 -12.29
C GLY A 75 -20.38 -21.23 -11.18
N ALA A 76 -20.87 -21.48 -9.96
CA ALA A 76 -20.31 -20.90 -8.75
C ALA A 76 -18.94 -21.52 -8.43
N ILE A 77 -18.06 -20.71 -7.84
CA ILE A 77 -16.72 -21.12 -7.42
C ILE A 77 -16.43 -20.59 -6.02
N ARG A 78 -15.40 -21.12 -5.38
CA ARG A 78 -14.83 -20.58 -4.16
C ARG A 78 -13.38 -20.21 -4.40
N VAL A 79 -12.99 -19.02 -3.98
CA VAL A 79 -11.58 -18.60 -4.02
C VAL A 79 -10.99 -18.74 -2.63
N VAL A 80 -9.80 -19.33 -2.56
CA VAL A 80 -9.02 -19.48 -1.33
C VAL A 80 -7.64 -18.90 -1.56
N VAL A 81 -7.26 -17.93 -0.75
CA VAL A 81 -5.94 -17.29 -0.77
C VAL A 81 -5.19 -17.67 0.50
N ARG A 82 -4.01 -18.27 0.34
CA ARG A 82 -3.08 -18.56 1.44
C ARG A 82 -1.94 -17.57 1.42
N TYR A 83 -1.55 -17.07 2.59
CA TYR A 83 -0.57 -15.98 2.71
C TYR A 83 0.20 -16.01 4.03
N ASP A 84 1.32 -15.27 4.06
CA ASP A 84 2.10 -14.99 5.27
C ASP A 84 1.54 -13.76 6.00
N SER A 85 0.98 -13.95 7.21
CA SER A 85 0.37 -12.87 8.02
C SER A 85 1.37 -11.83 8.51
N ARG A 86 2.68 -12.07 8.38
CA ARG A 86 3.71 -11.06 8.64
C ARG A 86 3.83 -10.05 7.50
N LEU A 87 3.49 -10.46 6.27
CA LEU A 87 3.61 -9.64 5.06
C LEU A 87 2.27 -9.02 4.64
N PHE A 88 1.17 -9.72 4.88
CA PHE A 88 -0.16 -9.31 4.42
C PHE A 88 -1.20 -9.33 5.53
N ALA A 89 -2.21 -8.49 5.39
CA ALA A 89 -3.46 -8.54 6.14
C ALA A 89 -4.62 -8.75 5.17
N ALA A 90 -5.56 -9.63 5.52
CA ALA A 90 -6.75 -9.85 4.72
C ALA A 90 -7.78 -8.73 4.91
N ALA A 91 -8.49 -8.38 3.84
CA ALA A 91 -9.65 -7.49 3.88
C ALA A 91 -10.95 -8.29 4.10
N ASP A 92 -11.96 -7.62 4.64
CA ASP A 92 -13.27 -8.21 4.98
C ASP A 92 -14.18 -8.50 3.77
N GLY A 93 -13.69 -8.21 2.56
CA GLY A 93 -14.40 -8.46 1.32
C GLY A 93 -13.48 -8.49 0.11
N ALA A 94 -13.92 -9.21 -0.92
CA ALA A 94 -13.32 -9.24 -2.23
C ALA A 94 -14.32 -8.72 -3.27
N VAL A 95 -13.82 -8.14 -4.36
CA VAL A 95 -14.65 -7.77 -5.51
C VAL A 95 -14.37 -8.74 -6.64
N VAL A 96 -15.42 -9.23 -7.27
CA VAL A 96 -15.34 -10.03 -8.49
C VAL A 96 -16.07 -9.31 -9.61
N ALA A 97 -15.48 -9.28 -10.80
CA ALA A 97 -16.08 -8.67 -11.96
C ALA A 97 -16.25 -9.67 -13.12
N HIS A 98 -17.31 -9.50 -13.89
CA HIS A 98 -17.54 -10.18 -15.17
C HIS A 98 -18.15 -9.17 -16.15
N GLY A 99 -17.40 -8.81 -17.19
CA GLY A 99 -17.79 -7.71 -18.09
C GLY A 99 -17.98 -6.41 -17.32
N ASP A 100 -19.20 -5.85 -17.38
CA ASP A 100 -19.57 -4.62 -16.66
C ASP A 100 -20.24 -4.88 -15.29
N HIS A 101 -20.41 -6.15 -14.90
CA HIS A 101 -21.00 -6.53 -13.63
C HIS A 101 -19.92 -6.72 -12.55
N TYR A 102 -20.21 -6.25 -11.34
CA TYR A 102 -19.34 -6.36 -10.17
C TYR A 102 -20.14 -6.91 -8.98
N GLU A 103 -19.55 -7.85 -8.26
CA GLU A 103 -20.12 -8.45 -7.06
C GLU A 103 -19.16 -8.29 -5.89
N PHE A 104 -19.69 -7.85 -4.74
CA PHE A 104 -18.93 -7.81 -3.49
C PHE A 104 -19.15 -9.12 -2.72
N CYS A 105 -18.07 -9.86 -2.48
CA CYS A 105 -18.08 -11.15 -1.81
C CYS A 105 -17.46 -11.01 -0.41
N PRO A 106 -18.23 -11.19 0.68
CA PRO A 106 -17.68 -11.22 2.04
C PRO A 106 -16.63 -12.32 2.19
N THR A 107 -15.59 -12.06 2.98
CA THR A 107 -14.50 -13.00 3.19
C THR A 107 -14.57 -13.72 4.55
N ASP A 108 -14.16 -14.99 4.55
CA ASP A 108 -13.88 -15.78 5.74
C ASP A 108 -12.36 -15.82 5.96
N VAL A 109 -11.89 -15.19 7.05
CA VAL A 109 -10.46 -15.11 7.38
C VAL A 109 -10.11 -16.08 8.51
N SER A 110 -9.05 -16.86 8.30
CA SER A 110 -8.41 -17.70 9.31
C SER A 110 -6.95 -17.30 9.46
N GLU A 111 -6.66 -16.48 10.45
CA GLU A 111 -5.29 -16.08 10.78
C GLU A 111 -4.53 -17.19 11.49
N GLN A 112 -3.30 -17.43 11.03
CA GLN A 112 -2.36 -18.38 11.61
C GLN A 112 -1.00 -17.69 11.75
N ARG A 113 -0.20 -18.17 12.70
CA ARG A 113 1.20 -17.75 12.83
C ARG A 113 2.11 -18.72 12.06
N PRO A 114 3.20 -18.21 11.45
CA PRO A 114 4.24 -19.07 10.90
C PRO A 114 4.68 -20.14 11.91
N PRO A 115 4.91 -21.38 11.45
CA PRO A 115 5.10 -21.80 10.06
C PRO A 115 3.80 -22.08 9.27
N ALA A 116 2.62 -21.96 9.89
CA ALA A 116 1.35 -22.16 9.19
C ALA A 116 0.95 -20.91 8.38
N GLN A 117 0.38 -21.13 7.18
CA GLN A 117 -0.17 -20.06 6.35
C GLN A 117 -1.52 -19.60 6.90
N SER A 118 -1.75 -18.28 6.86
CA SER A 118 -3.08 -17.72 7.04
C SER A 118 -3.89 -17.93 5.77
N THR A 119 -5.21 -17.99 5.91
CA THR A 119 -6.12 -18.21 4.78
C THR A 119 -7.21 -17.15 4.78
N VAL A 120 -7.58 -16.66 3.60
CA VAL A 120 -8.81 -15.90 3.37
C VAL A 120 -9.57 -16.56 2.22
N SER A 121 -10.88 -16.73 2.36
CA SER A 121 -11.70 -17.34 1.31
C SER A 121 -13.02 -16.63 1.11
N TYR A 122 -13.58 -16.71 -0.08
CA TYR A 122 -14.90 -16.14 -0.39
C TYR A 122 -15.59 -16.97 -1.48
N ALA A 123 -16.92 -17.01 -1.43
CA ALA A 123 -17.75 -17.66 -2.42
C ALA A 123 -18.10 -16.66 -3.53
N VAL A 124 -18.04 -17.12 -4.78
CA VAL A 124 -18.38 -16.33 -5.97
C VAL A 124 -19.59 -16.99 -6.62
N PRO A 125 -20.74 -16.28 -6.72
CA PRO A 125 -21.91 -16.79 -7.40
C PRO A 125 -21.65 -16.92 -8.91
N ASP A 126 -22.53 -17.61 -9.62
CA ASP A 126 -22.48 -17.63 -11.08
C ASP A 126 -22.85 -16.24 -11.64
N LEU A 127 -21.85 -15.56 -12.20
CA LEU A 127 -21.97 -14.21 -12.80
C LEU A 127 -22.04 -14.23 -14.32
N SER A 128 -22.16 -15.40 -14.95
CA SER A 128 -21.95 -15.55 -16.39
C SER A 128 -23.03 -14.93 -17.29
N ASP A 129 -24.22 -14.59 -16.77
CA ASP A 129 -25.35 -14.04 -17.54
C ASP A 129 -25.68 -14.81 -18.86
N GLY A 130 -25.35 -16.11 -18.92
CA GLY A 130 -25.53 -16.96 -20.10
C GLY A 130 -24.29 -17.18 -20.95
N ASP A 131 -23.14 -16.60 -20.61
CA ASP A 131 -21.86 -16.84 -21.27
C ASP A 131 -21.38 -18.27 -21.09
N SER A 132 -21.19 -18.99 -22.19
CA SER A 132 -20.78 -20.40 -22.15
C SER A 132 -19.37 -20.66 -21.60
N ALA A 133 -18.54 -19.63 -21.47
CA ALA A 133 -17.17 -19.71 -20.95
C ALA A 133 -16.79 -18.38 -20.29
N PRO A 134 -17.32 -18.10 -19.08
CA PRO A 134 -17.19 -16.79 -18.46
C PRO A 134 -15.73 -16.52 -18.06
N LEU A 135 -15.29 -15.28 -18.29
CA LEU A 135 -14.03 -14.75 -17.79
C LEU A 135 -14.33 -13.86 -16.59
N LEU A 136 -13.85 -14.26 -15.42
CA LEU A 136 -14.01 -13.53 -14.17
C LEU A 136 -12.71 -12.79 -13.83
N CYS A 137 -12.78 -11.57 -13.34
CA CYS A 137 -11.68 -10.90 -12.67
C CYS A 137 -11.92 -11.01 -11.16
N VAL A 138 -11.15 -11.86 -10.48
CA VAL A 138 -11.30 -12.11 -9.03
C VAL A 138 -10.28 -11.28 -8.26
N GLY A 139 -10.73 -10.43 -7.35
CA GLY A 139 -9.84 -9.63 -6.49
C GLY A 139 -9.23 -10.45 -5.37
N VAL A 140 -7.93 -10.34 -5.16
CA VAL A 140 -7.20 -10.95 -4.04
C VAL A 140 -7.28 -9.98 -2.85
N PRO A 141 -8.01 -10.30 -1.77
CA PRO A 141 -8.33 -9.34 -0.71
C PRO A 141 -7.18 -9.23 0.29
N LEU A 142 -5.98 -8.89 -0.17
CA LEU A 142 -4.79 -8.74 0.65
C LEU A 142 -4.26 -7.30 0.57
N THR A 143 -3.83 -6.79 1.73
CA THR A 143 -3.11 -5.52 1.86
C THR A 143 -1.72 -5.78 2.43
N VAL A 144 -0.72 -5.04 1.94
CA VAL A 144 0.66 -5.16 2.43
C VAL A 144 0.74 -4.58 3.84
N ARG A 145 1.38 -5.31 4.76
CA ARG A 145 1.67 -4.83 6.11
C ARG A 145 3.01 -4.09 6.15
N VAL A 146 3.03 -3.00 6.91
CA VAL A 146 4.25 -2.32 7.28
C VAL A 146 4.74 -2.91 8.60
N ALA A 147 5.86 -3.64 8.58
CA ALA A 147 6.41 -4.33 9.76
C ALA A 147 7.83 -3.86 10.12
N TYR A 148 8.41 -2.93 9.35
CA TYR A 148 9.75 -2.43 9.58
C TYR A 148 9.84 -1.60 10.89
N PRO A 149 10.90 -1.71 11.69
CA PRO A 149 12.07 -2.60 11.53
C PRO A 149 11.91 -3.97 12.22
N ALA A 150 10.77 -4.25 12.85
CA ALA A 150 10.50 -5.52 13.53
C ALA A 150 10.17 -6.68 12.55
N GLU A 151 10.74 -6.63 11.34
CA GLU A 151 10.58 -7.63 10.30
C GLU A 151 11.26 -8.93 10.75
N ASN A 152 10.48 -9.86 11.31
CA ASN A 152 10.98 -11.19 11.69
C ASN A 152 10.68 -12.20 10.58
N ILE A 153 11.22 -11.97 9.39
CA ILE A 153 10.91 -12.74 8.18
C ILE A 153 12.20 -13.32 7.61
N ASP A 154 12.56 -14.53 8.05
CA ASP A 154 13.68 -15.32 7.51
C ASP A 154 13.25 -16.42 6.54
N ALA A 155 11.96 -16.71 6.46
CA ALA A 155 11.38 -17.65 5.52
C ALA A 155 9.95 -17.20 5.22
N PRO A 156 9.75 -16.30 4.25
CA PRO A 156 8.40 -15.90 3.86
C PRO A 156 7.66 -17.10 3.28
N LEU A 157 6.43 -17.33 3.73
CA LEU A 157 5.57 -18.36 3.14
C LEU A 157 5.09 -17.89 1.75
N PRO A 158 4.90 -18.79 0.78
CA PRO A 158 4.40 -18.40 -0.54
C PRO A 158 2.98 -17.84 -0.43
N ILE A 159 2.61 -17.03 -1.41
CA ILE A 159 1.22 -16.64 -1.62
C ILE A 159 0.63 -17.63 -2.60
N GLN A 160 -0.54 -18.18 -2.31
CA GLN A 160 -1.23 -19.12 -3.18
C GLN A 160 -2.66 -18.67 -3.37
N VAL A 161 -3.13 -18.64 -4.63
CA VAL A 161 -4.55 -18.46 -4.96
C VAL A 161 -5.04 -19.77 -5.56
N THR A 162 -6.08 -20.33 -4.96
CA THR A 162 -6.70 -21.59 -5.38
C THR A 162 -8.17 -21.33 -5.70
N ILE A 163 -8.59 -21.77 -6.88
CA ILE A 163 -9.99 -21.78 -7.32
C ILE A 163 -10.54 -23.17 -7.07
N LEU A 164 -11.61 -23.25 -6.29
CA LEU A 164 -12.31 -24.47 -5.94
C LEU A 164 -13.72 -24.46 -6.55
N ASP A 165 -14.28 -25.64 -6.80
CA ASP A 165 -15.73 -25.77 -7.00
C ASP A 165 -16.50 -25.72 -5.66
N GLU A 166 -17.83 -25.77 -5.73
CA GLU A 166 -18.69 -25.79 -4.54
C GLU A 166 -18.47 -27.01 -3.63
N ALA A 167 -17.99 -28.13 -4.19
CA ALA A 167 -17.68 -29.33 -3.43
C ALA A 167 -16.28 -29.28 -2.78
N GLY A 168 -15.50 -28.22 -3.08
CA GLY A 168 -14.14 -28.02 -2.57
C GLY A 168 -13.06 -28.73 -3.39
N ALA A 169 -13.38 -29.24 -4.58
CA ALA A 169 -12.38 -29.78 -5.50
C ALA A 169 -11.60 -28.65 -6.18
N GLU A 170 -10.29 -28.82 -6.30
CA GLU A 170 -9.43 -27.83 -6.95
C GLU A 170 -9.63 -27.80 -8.46
N LEU A 171 -9.95 -26.61 -8.98
CA LEU A 171 -10.12 -26.33 -10.40
C LEU A 171 -8.85 -25.76 -11.01
N ALA A 172 -8.17 -24.87 -10.28
CA ALA A 172 -6.90 -24.26 -10.68
C ALA A 172 -6.18 -23.67 -9.46
N SER A 173 -4.86 -23.54 -9.55
CA SER A 173 -4.06 -22.82 -8.56
C SER A 173 -2.89 -22.09 -9.19
N VAL A 174 -2.49 -21.00 -8.54
CA VAL A 174 -1.26 -20.25 -8.82
C VAL A 174 -0.54 -19.99 -7.50
N GLU A 175 0.79 -20.07 -7.55
CA GLU A 175 1.65 -19.87 -6.38
C GLU A 175 2.78 -18.91 -6.73
N TRP A 176 3.06 -17.99 -5.81
CA TRP A 176 4.22 -17.13 -5.85
C TRP A 176 5.09 -17.32 -4.62
N ALA A 177 6.34 -17.72 -4.86
CA ALA A 177 7.37 -17.84 -3.85
C ALA A 177 8.27 -16.60 -3.81
N ALA A 178 8.89 -16.35 -2.67
CA ALA A 178 9.89 -15.30 -2.55
C ALA A 178 11.17 -15.69 -3.30
N ALA A 179 11.68 -14.75 -4.09
CA ALA A 179 13.04 -14.78 -4.61
C ALA A 179 13.98 -14.03 -3.65
N GLU A 180 15.23 -14.47 -3.59
CA GLU A 180 16.26 -13.85 -2.76
C GLU A 180 17.36 -13.23 -3.61
N SER A 181 17.87 -12.10 -3.17
CA SER A 181 19.00 -11.40 -3.77
C SER A 181 19.84 -10.73 -2.68
N PRO A 182 21.16 -10.57 -2.87
CA PRO A 182 21.98 -9.82 -1.91
C PRO A 182 21.43 -8.40 -1.71
N ALA A 183 21.48 -7.89 -0.48
CA ALA A 183 21.08 -6.52 -0.22
C ALA A 183 22.02 -5.55 -0.95
N GLY A 184 21.49 -4.77 -1.91
CA GLY A 184 22.27 -3.80 -2.68
C GLY A 184 22.69 -2.56 -1.88
N ALA A 185 22.01 -2.28 -0.77
CA ALA A 185 22.32 -1.23 0.19
C ALA A 185 21.83 -1.64 1.59
N PRO A 186 22.46 -1.13 2.67
CA PRO A 186 21.97 -1.35 4.04
C PRO A 186 20.55 -0.80 4.20
N ALA A 187 19.65 -1.61 4.74
CA ALA A 187 18.26 -1.19 5.00
C ALA A 187 18.22 -0.16 6.14
N TRP A 188 17.60 0.98 5.89
CA TRP A 188 17.39 2.05 6.87
C TRP A 188 15.95 2.55 6.82
N GLY A 189 15.46 3.14 7.90
CA GLY A 189 14.17 3.79 7.93
C GLY A 189 14.15 4.96 8.91
N VAL A 190 13.05 5.70 8.87
CA VAL A 190 12.85 6.89 9.69
C VAL A 190 11.42 6.92 10.23
N GLU A 191 11.30 7.29 11.49
CA GLU A 191 10.01 7.65 12.09
C GLU A 191 10.04 9.12 12.48
N LEU A 192 9.01 9.85 12.05
CA LEU A 192 8.82 11.25 12.35
C LEU A 192 7.87 11.42 13.54
N ALA A 193 8.19 12.39 14.39
CA ALA A 193 7.26 12.92 15.39
C ALA A 193 7.35 14.45 15.41
N ALA A 194 6.21 15.14 15.40
CA ALA A 194 6.16 16.60 15.40
C ALA A 194 5.55 17.16 16.68
N THR A 195 6.15 18.25 17.18
CA THR A 195 5.51 19.16 18.13
C THR A 195 5.04 20.38 17.37
N TRP A 196 3.76 20.71 17.52
CA TRP A 196 3.09 21.76 16.76
C TRP A 196 3.02 23.07 17.55
N ALA A 197 3.04 24.19 16.84
CA ALA A 197 2.75 25.52 17.36
C ALA A 197 1.76 26.24 16.45
N SER A 198 1.24 27.38 16.92
CA SER A 198 0.32 28.22 16.15
C SER A 198 0.94 29.59 15.87
N ILE A 199 0.64 30.15 14.70
CA ILE A 199 0.86 31.55 14.34
C ILE A 199 -0.47 32.23 13.99
N GLY A 200 -0.50 33.56 14.04
CA GLY A 200 -1.70 34.35 13.81
C GLY A 200 -2.58 34.51 15.05
N ASP A 201 -3.75 35.14 14.91
CA ASP A 201 -4.63 35.45 16.03
C ASP A 201 -5.67 34.34 16.27
N THR A 202 -5.50 33.57 17.33
CA THR A 202 -6.46 32.54 17.72
C THR A 202 -7.86 33.06 18.05
N ALA A 203 -8.01 34.37 18.32
CA ALA A 203 -9.29 35.00 18.59
C ALA A 203 -10.11 35.27 17.31
N ILE A 204 -9.47 35.31 16.14
CA ILE A 204 -10.13 35.57 14.85
C ILE A 204 -10.21 34.25 14.07
N PRO A 205 -11.43 33.72 13.83
CA PRO A 205 -11.62 32.49 13.05
C PRO A 205 -10.95 32.58 11.67
N GLY A 206 -10.21 31.55 11.29
CA GLY A 206 -9.52 31.48 10.00
C GLY A 206 -8.22 32.29 9.92
N SER A 207 -7.77 32.92 11.01
CA SER A 207 -6.50 33.65 11.06
C SER A 207 -5.38 32.95 11.85
N SER A 208 -5.69 31.83 12.51
CA SER A 208 -4.69 30.98 13.19
C SER A 208 -4.28 29.82 12.29
N TYR A 209 -2.97 29.57 12.20
CA TYR A 209 -2.41 28.48 11.43
C TYR A 209 -1.46 27.65 12.29
N ARG A 210 -1.58 26.32 12.23
CA ARG A 210 -0.70 25.40 12.95
C ARG A 210 0.44 24.95 12.05
N TYR A 211 1.64 24.90 12.61
CA TYR A 211 2.86 24.50 11.91
C TYR A 211 3.75 23.66 12.84
N PRO A 212 4.63 22.80 12.29
CA PRO A 212 5.52 22.02 13.12
C PRO A 212 6.62 22.94 13.67
N ARG A 213 6.69 23.10 14.99
CA ARG A 213 7.73 23.86 15.69
C ARG A 213 9.00 23.03 15.89
N SER A 214 8.83 21.72 16.06
CA SER A 214 9.95 20.79 16.20
C SER A 214 9.57 19.47 15.55
N ILE A 215 10.51 18.87 14.83
CA ILE A 215 10.34 17.57 14.20
C ILE A 215 11.49 16.69 14.65
N ARG A 216 11.15 15.57 15.29
CA ARG A 216 12.08 14.51 15.62
C ARG A 216 12.10 13.51 14.48
N CYS A 217 13.26 13.29 13.90
CA CYS A 217 13.50 12.22 12.94
C CYS A 217 14.31 11.12 13.63
N THR A 218 13.70 9.97 13.87
CA THR A 218 14.34 8.84 14.56
C THR A 218 14.78 7.81 13.54
N SER A 219 16.07 7.45 13.54
CA SER A 219 16.58 6.34 12.74
C SER A 219 16.06 5.04 13.30
N VAL A 220 15.37 4.27 12.45
CA VAL A 220 14.88 2.92 12.79
C VAL A 220 15.51 1.89 11.84
N GLY A 221 15.75 0.70 12.37
CA GLY A 221 16.44 -0.39 11.68
C GLY A 221 17.94 -0.47 11.92
N PRO A 222 18.65 -1.36 11.19
CA PRO A 222 20.04 -1.70 11.50
C PRO A 222 21.04 -0.65 11.02
N ALA A 223 20.71 0.11 9.97
CA ALA A 223 21.60 1.10 9.37
C ALA A 223 21.19 2.52 9.74
N ALA A 224 22.17 3.41 9.72
CA ALA A 224 21.99 4.84 9.91
C ALA A 224 21.10 5.44 8.81
N ILE A 225 20.38 6.52 9.13
CA ILE A 225 19.82 7.40 8.10
C ILE A 225 21.01 8.02 7.36
N PRO A 226 21.16 7.82 6.05
CA PRO A 226 22.33 8.27 5.30
C PRO A 226 22.33 9.78 5.08
N ALA A 227 23.53 10.35 4.90
CA ALA A 227 23.69 11.68 4.35
C ALA A 227 23.05 11.75 2.94
N GLY A 228 22.55 12.93 2.57
CA GLY A 228 21.73 13.16 1.39
C GLY A 228 20.23 12.95 1.62
N SER A 229 19.81 12.48 2.80
CA SER A 229 18.39 12.40 3.15
C SER A 229 17.77 13.77 3.35
N VAL A 230 16.48 13.92 3.05
CA VAL A 230 15.78 15.21 3.01
C VAL A 230 14.50 15.15 3.84
N LEU A 231 14.42 16.04 4.84
CA LEU A 231 13.17 16.39 5.51
C LEU A 231 12.51 17.55 4.75
N THR A 232 11.26 17.37 4.33
CA THR A 232 10.50 18.39 3.59
C THR A 232 9.28 18.80 4.39
N LEU A 233 9.10 20.11 4.58
CA LEU A 233 7.93 20.69 5.24
C LEU A 233 7.14 21.50 4.25
N ASP A 234 5.87 21.18 4.08
CA ASP A 234 4.93 21.94 3.27
C ASP A 234 3.97 22.71 4.17
N LEU A 235 3.89 24.02 3.93
CA LEU A 235 3.08 24.98 4.69
C LEU A 235 2.23 25.82 3.72
N ASP A 236 1.16 26.43 4.22
CA ASP A 236 0.38 27.40 3.44
C ASP A 236 1.14 28.72 3.32
N ALA A 237 1.52 29.09 2.09
CA ALA A 237 2.30 30.31 1.82
C ALA A 237 1.54 31.60 2.17
N ARG A 238 0.20 31.55 2.24
CA ARG A 238 -0.65 32.70 2.61
C ARG A 238 -0.71 32.90 4.12
N MET A 239 -0.49 31.84 4.90
CA MET A 239 -0.49 31.91 6.36
C MET A 239 0.92 32.06 6.94
N VAL A 240 1.95 31.60 6.21
CA VAL A 240 3.36 31.65 6.61
C VAL A 240 4.15 32.53 5.65
N ALA A 241 4.62 33.68 6.14
CA ALA A 241 5.42 34.63 5.37
C ALA A 241 6.88 34.17 5.20
N ALA A 242 7.45 33.54 6.23
CA ALA A 242 8.79 32.98 6.20
C ALA A 242 8.89 31.77 7.14
N CYS A 243 9.76 30.82 6.80
CA CYS A 243 10.03 29.63 7.61
C CYS A 243 11.53 29.34 7.62
N SER A 244 12.10 29.04 8.78
CA SER A 244 13.53 28.75 8.90
C SER A 244 13.83 27.69 9.96
N VAL A 245 14.97 27.01 9.79
CA VAL A 245 15.53 26.11 10.80
C VAL A 245 16.30 26.95 11.82
N THR A 246 15.91 26.84 13.09
CA THR A 246 16.56 27.56 14.20
C THR A 246 17.63 26.74 14.90
N GLY A 247 17.61 25.41 14.73
CA GLY A 247 18.64 24.53 15.24
C GLY A 247 18.33 23.07 14.96
N VAL A 248 19.37 22.25 14.97
CA VAL A 248 19.26 20.79 14.88
C VAL A 248 20.08 20.17 15.99
N THR A 249 19.41 19.38 16.83
CA THR A 249 20.03 18.78 18.01
C THR A 249 20.06 17.26 17.85
N PRO A 250 21.24 16.63 17.78
CA PRO A 250 21.32 15.18 17.79
C PRO A 250 20.94 14.61 19.15
N VAL A 251 20.32 13.44 19.13
CA VAL A 251 19.91 12.66 20.28
C VAL A 251 20.47 11.25 20.11
N PRO A 252 21.51 10.86 20.87
CA PRO A 252 22.12 9.55 20.69
C PRO A 252 21.17 8.43 21.12
N ALA A 253 21.32 7.26 20.49
CA ALA A 253 20.54 6.05 20.79
C ALA A 253 20.68 5.60 22.26
N GLN A 254 21.87 5.80 22.83
CA GLN A 254 22.15 5.59 24.24
C GLN A 254 22.54 6.92 24.87
N LEU A 255 21.88 7.28 25.96
CA LEU A 255 22.28 8.43 26.78
C LEU A 255 23.66 8.13 27.37
N GLN A 256 24.69 8.73 26.78
CA GLN A 256 26.02 8.74 27.39
C GLN A 256 25.92 9.57 28.67
N VAL A 257 25.99 8.86 29.80
CA VAL A 257 26.17 9.47 31.11
C VAL A 257 27.66 9.77 31.23
N ASP A 258 28.00 11.02 31.49
CA ASP A 258 29.38 11.40 31.75
C ASP A 258 29.87 10.64 33.00
N ALA A 259 30.83 9.75 32.80
CA ALA A 259 31.36 8.87 33.84
C ALA A 259 31.96 9.64 35.03
N ALA A 260 32.31 10.92 34.85
CA ALA A 260 32.86 11.77 35.92
C ALA A 260 31.78 12.53 36.72
N SER A 261 30.63 12.85 36.12
CA SER A 261 29.63 13.74 36.74
C SER A 261 28.26 13.10 36.96
N GLY A 262 28.00 11.90 36.42
CA GLY A 262 26.70 11.24 36.50
C GLY A 262 25.57 12.00 35.80
N ARG A 263 25.90 13.07 35.08
CA ARG A 263 24.95 13.89 34.32
C ARG A 263 24.87 13.42 32.87
N PRO A 264 23.70 13.52 32.22
CA PRO A 264 23.61 13.28 30.79
C PRO A 264 24.56 14.26 30.07
N ALA A 265 25.36 13.73 29.14
CA ALA A 265 26.26 14.54 28.33
C ALA A 265 25.48 15.69 27.66
N VAL A 266 26.08 16.89 27.66
CA VAL A 266 25.49 18.06 27.01
C VAL A 266 25.35 17.77 25.53
N ARG A 267 24.13 17.86 25.00
CA ARG A 267 23.86 17.68 23.57
C ARG A 267 24.41 18.88 22.82
N VAL A 268 25.43 18.66 22.00
CA VAL A 268 26.01 19.70 21.15
C VAL A 268 25.17 19.77 19.87
N PRO A 269 24.53 20.92 19.57
CA PRO A 269 23.81 21.09 18.32
C PRO A 269 24.72 20.86 17.12
N TRP A 270 24.17 20.34 16.04
CA TRP A 270 24.89 20.27 14.78
C TRP A 270 25.23 21.68 14.29
N ASP A 271 26.45 21.84 13.78
CA ASP A 271 26.87 23.06 13.11
C ASP A 271 26.14 23.23 11.77
N SER A 272 26.21 24.42 11.18
CA SER A 272 25.56 24.73 9.90
C SER A 272 26.14 23.96 8.72
N SER A 273 27.29 23.30 8.83
CA SER A 273 27.83 22.46 7.75
C SER A 273 27.17 21.08 7.68
N ALA A 274 26.48 20.68 8.75
CA ALA A 274 25.81 19.39 8.83
C ALA A 274 24.52 19.33 8.00
N LEU A 275 24.03 20.47 7.50
CA LEU A 275 22.72 20.60 6.86
C LEU A 275 22.75 21.64 5.76
N ASP A 276 22.02 21.39 4.69
CA ASP A 276 21.64 22.41 3.72
C ASP A 276 20.14 22.69 3.85
N VAL A 277 19.79 23.97 3.94
CA VAL A 277 18.40 24.42 4.10
C VAL A 277 18.01 25.25 2.89
N ALA A 278 16.93 24.84 2.23
CA ALA A 278 16.36 25.56 1.10
C ALA A 278 14.88 25.87 1.38
N GLU A 279 14.45 27.07 1.02
CA GLU A 279 13.06 27.48 1.09
C GLU A 279 12.59 27.86 -0.31
N ALA A 280 11.45 27.32 -0.71
CA ALA A 280 10.76 27.66 -1.94
C ALA A 280 9.31 28.07 -1.62
N ALA A 281 8.78 29.03 -2.34
CA ALA A 281 7.39 29.46 -2.18
C ALA A 281 6.70 29.61 -3.53
N THR A 282 5.45 29.17 -3.56
CA THR A 282 4.45 29.43 -4.60
C THR A 282 3.32 30.25 -3.99
N ASP A 283 2.33 30.65 -4.79
CA ASP A 283 1.17 31.41 -4.28
C ASP A 283 0.36 30.67 -3.20
N GLN A 284 0.44 29.33 -3.15
CA GLN A 284 -0.36 28.50 -2.24
C GLN A 284 0.50 27.73 -1.22
N ARG A 285 1.67 27.25 -1.64
CA ARG A 285 2.51 26.36 -0.84
C ARG A 285 3.90 26.94 -0.63
N ARG A 286 4.38 26.88 0.60
CA ARG A 286 5.75 27.18 1.00
C ARG A 286 6.40 25.88 1.46
N THR A 287 7.52 25.54 0.86
CA THR A 287 8.24 24.30 1.10
C THR A 287 9.61 24.60 1.70
N LEU A 288 9.87 24.07 2.89
CA LEU A 288 11.19 24.08 3.54
C LEU A 288 11.83 22.69 3.39
N SER A 289 12.94 22.61 2.68
CA SER A 289 13.73 21.38 2.54
C SER A 289 14.99 21.46 3.39
N VAL A 290 15.20 20.44 4.23
CA VAL A 290 16.37 20.28 5.08
C VAL A 290 17.11 19.02 4.65
N THR A 291 18.22 19.18 3.94
CA THR A 291 19.08 18.09 3.47
C THR A 291 20.15 17.80 4.51
N LEU A 292 20.30 16.53 4.90
CA LEU A 292 21.29 16.11 5.87
C LEU A 292 22.64 15.89 5.18
N ASN A 293 23.68 16.62 5.56
CA ASN A 293 25.06 16.37 5.08
C ASN A 293 25.82 15.37 5.97
N ARG A 294 25.18 14.91 7.06
CA ARG A 294 25.70 13.90 7.98
C ARG A 294 24.66 12.80 8.19
N ALA A 295 25.16 11.59 8.43
CA ALA A 295 24.30 10.46 8.77
C ALA A 295 23.77 10.58 10.21
N VAL A 296 22.56 10.06 10.45
CA VAL A 296 22.01 9.86 11.80
C VAL A 296 22.19 8.40 12.17
N GLU A 297 22.99 8.13 13.20
CA GLU A 297 23.33 6.77 13.62
C GLU A 297 22.07 5.91 13.87
N ALA A 298 22.20 4.59 13.67
CA ALA A 298 21.12 3.65 13.91
C ALA A 298 20.57 3.78 15.34
N GLY A 299 19.25 3.94 15.48
CA GLY A 299 18.58 4.16 16.75
C GLY A 299 18.73 5.56 17.35
N ALA A 300 19.56 6.44 16.77
CA ALA A 300 19.66 7.83 17.17
C ALA A 300 18.54 8.66 16.52
N SER A 301 18.31 9.86 17.03
CA SER A 301 17.38 10.82 16.42
C SER A 301 18.00 12.19 16.25
N ILE A 302 17.40 13.02 15.39
CA ILE A 302 17.68 14.45 15.30
C ILE A 302 16.41 15.22 15.59
N ASP A 303 16.51 16.27 16.40
CA ASP A 303 15.42 17.21 16.66
C ASP A 303 15.67 18.48 15.84
N VAL A 304 14.85 18.71 14.82
CA VAL A 304 14.88 19.89 13.93
C VAL A 304 13.90 20.93 14.44
N ALA A 305 14.41 22.05 14.94
CA ALA A 305 13.61 23.16 15.44
C ALA A 305 13.32 24.17 14.33
N VAL A 306 12.05 24.53 14.17
CA VAL A 306 11.53 25.36 13.08
C VAL A 306 10.88 26.61 13.66
N SER A 307 11.15 27.75 13.03
CA SER A 307 10.49 29.03 13.30
C SER A 307 9.75 29.49 12.06
N ALA A 308 8.51 29.94 12.26
CA ALA A 308 7.68 30.50 11.21
C ALA A 308 7.15 31.87 11.63
N SER A 309 6.96 32.77 10.68
CA SER A 309 6.33 34.07 10.90
C SER A 309 5.06 34.21 10.05
N SER A 310 4.04 34.85 10.60
CA SER A 310 2.83 35.20 9.86
C SER A 310 3.05 36.46 8.99
N PRO A 311 2.33 36.61 7.87
CA PRO A 311 2.26 37.88 7.16
C PRO A 311 1.53 38.94 7.98
N ASP A 312 1.80 40.21 7.69
CA ASP A 312 1.12 41.36 8.30
C ASP A 312 0.51 42.25 7.20
N PRO A 313 -0.84 42.36 7.11
CA PRO A 313 -1.84 41.70 7.96
C PRO A 313 -2.00 40.20 7.62
N VAL A 314 -2.47 39.42 8.59
CA VAL A 314 -2.82 38.00 8.37
C VAL A 314 -4.07 37.90 7.50
N PRO A 315 -4.04 37.21 6.35
CA PRO A 315 -5.19 37.11 5.48
C PRO A 315 -6.26 36.19 6.08
N ALA A 316 -7.53 36.56 5.89
CA ALA A 316 -8.64 35.64 6.10
C ALA A 316 -8.77 34.72 4.89
N VAL A 317 -8.53 33.42 5.06
CA VAL A 317 -8.61 32.42 4.00
C VAL A 317 -9.77 31.44 4.24
N SER A 318 -10.45 31.05 3.16
CA SER A 318 -11.57 30.08 3.21
C SER A 318 -11.12 28.62 3.11
N SER A 319 -9.88 28.39 2.69
CA SER A 319 -9.25 27.09 2.59
C SER A 319 -7.76 27.22 2.89
N ILE A 320 -7.16 26.16 3.44
CA ILE A 320 -5.75 26.12 3.81
C ILE A 320 -5.07 24.87 3.28
N VAL A 321 -3.77 24.98 3.02
CA VAL A 321 -2.88 23.83 2.89
C VAL A 321 -2.48 23.38 4.31
N TYR A 322 -2.88 22.16 4.68
CA TYR A 322 -2.45 21.59 5.95
C TYR A 322 -0.94 21.49 6.01
N ALA A 323 -0.38 21.84 7.16
CA ALA A 323 1.04 21.69 7.39
C ALA A 323 1.39 20.19 7.37
N SER A 324 2.36 19.81 6.55
CA SER A 324 2.84 18.43 6.47
C SER A 324 4.36 18.37 6.49
N ALA A 325 4.88 17.26 7.00
CA ALA A 325 6.29 16.92 6.99
C ALA A 325 6.48 15.55 6.36
N SER A 326 7.45 15.40 5.47
CA SER A 326 7.81 14.12 4.85
C SER A 326 9.32 13.92 4.89
N PHE A 327 9.77 12.67 4.96
CA PHE A 327 11.19 12.34 4.97
C PHE A 327 11.50 11.35 3.85
N SER A 328 12.49 11.69 3.03
CA SER A 328 12.96 10.85 1.93
C SER A 328 14.49 10.76 1.93
N GLY A 329 15.05 9.85 1.14
CA GLY A 329 16.49 9.71 1.04
C GLY A 329 16.92 8.74 -0.07
N PRO A 330 18.21 8.41 -0.13
CA PRO A 330 18.76 7.49 -1.13
C PRO A 330 18.24 6.06 -0.96
N ASP A 331 18.64 5.19 -1.88
CA ASP A 331 18.24 3.78 -1.89
C ASP A 331 18.44 3.08 -0.53
N GLY A 332 17.60 2.08 -0.26
CA GLY A 332 17.59 1.35 1.01
C GLY A 332 16.59 1.87 2.04
N ALA A 333 15.93 3.00 1.76
CA ALA A 333 14.85 3.53 2.59
C ALA A 333 13.67 2.54 2.66
N ARG A 334 13.21 2.27 3.89
CA ARG A 334 12.08 1.38 4.17
C ARG A 334 10.89 2.19 4.66
N ALA A 335 9.71 1.84 4.15
CA ALA A 335 8.47 2.38 4.66
C ALA A 335 8.27 1.91 6.11
N THR A 336 8.18 2.86 7.03
CA THR A 336 7.87 2.66 8.45
C THR A 336 6.39 2.91 8.76
N GLY A 337 5.66 3.51 7.82
CA GLY A 337 4.31 4.03 8.04
C GLY A 337 4.29 5.34 8.83
N MET A 338 5.45 5.86 9.22
CA MET A 338 5.64 7.04 10.06
C MET A 338 6.68 8.01 9.45
N SER A 339 6.95 7.90 8.14
CA SER A 339 7.86 8.80 7.40
C SER A 339 7.21 10.13 7.03
N ASP A 340 5.90 10.26 7.25
CA ASP A 340 5.09 11.39 6.84
C ASP A 340 4.13 11.78 7.98
N LEU A 341 3.93 13.08 8.18
CA LEU A 341 3.04 13.66 9.18
C LEU A 341 2.23 14.77 8.54
N THR A 342 0.94 14.85 8.84
CA THR A 342 0.07 15.96 8.42
C THR A 342 -0.76 16.41 9.61
N ASP A 343 -0.82 17.72 9.87
CA ASP A 343 -1.73 18.25 10.89
C ASP A 343 -3.15 18.27 10.35
N LEU A 344 -3.96 17.31 10.79
CA LEU A 344 -5.39 17.25 10.49
C LEU A 344 -6.23 17.96 11.56
N THR A 345 -5.62 18.51 12.61
CA THR A 345 -6.36 19.24 13.64
C THR A 345 -6.72 20.62 13.10
N GLY A 346 -8.01 20.94 13.09
CA GLY A 346 -8.58 22.09 12.38
C GLY A 346 -7.93 23.44 12.70
N SER A 347 -6.88 23.78 11.96
CA SER A 347 -6.40 25.15 11.80
C SER A 347 -7.48 25.96 11.10
N GLY A 348 -8.41 26.51 11.89
CA GLY A 348 -9.55 27.28 11.44
C GLY A 348 -10.57 26.44 10.66
N SER A 349 -11.56 25.88 11.36
CA SER A 349 -12.84 25.36 10.83
C SER A 349 -12.80 24.85 9.37
N PRO A 350 -12.37 23.60 9.13
CA PRO A 350 -12.44 23.01 7.79
C PRO A 350 -13.91 22.84 7.38
N GLN A 351 -14.43 23.71 6.51
CA GLN A 351 -15.57 23.35 5.67
C GLN A 351 -15.03 22.62 4.44
N VAL A 352 -14.62 21.37 4.62
CA VAL A 352 -14.48 20.46 3.49
C VAL A 352 -15.87 19.91 3.23
N GLY A 353 -16.54 20.41 2.19
CA GLY A 353 -17.73 19.75 1.67
C GLY A 353 -17.36 18.32 1.22
N GLY A 354 -17.99 17.32 1.84
CA GLY A 354 -18.00 15.95 1.31
C GLY A 354 -17.08 14.92 1.97
N VAL A 355 -16.42 15.20 3.09
CA VAL A 355 -15.67 14.15 3.84
C VAL A 355 -16.29 13.96 5.22
N THR A 356 -16.88 12.79 5.45
CA THR A 356 -17.40 12.37 6.75
C THR A 356 -16.23 12.24 7.72
N ALA A 357 -16.12 13.16 8.68
CA ALA A 357 -15.20 13.01 9.79
C ALA A 357 -15.66 11.83 10.65
N GLY A 358 -14.89 10.74 10.66
CA GLY A 358 -15.05 9.67 11.64
C GLY A 358 -14.59 10.17 13.01
N THR A 359 -15.51 10.24 13.96
CA THR A 359 -15.19 10.41 15.38
C THR A 359 -14.54 9.13 15.91
N VAL A 360 -13.40 9.28 16.60
CA VAL A 360 -12.91 8.29 17.57
C VAL A 360 -13.76 8.37 18.83
#